data_AF-A0A4Q5LK74-F1
#
_entry.id   AF-A0A4Q5LK74-F1
#
_cell.length_a   1.000
_cell.length_b   1.000
_cell.length_c   1.000
_cell.angle_alpha   90.00
_cell.angle_beta   90.00
_cell.angle_gamma   90.00
#
_symmetry.space_group_name_H-M   'P 1'
#
loop_
_entity.id
_entity.type
_entity.pdbx_description
1 polymer ?
#
loop_
_entity_poly.entity_id
_entity_poly.type
_entity_poly.pdbx_seq_one_letter_code
_entity_poly.pdbx_strand_id
1 'polypeptide(L)'
;MIPIFFTVGNERPVKVIPNTQAQVDGHQVLTYTYNIYNDGGFDIDEENRQESELLLEKKVDPNYLGYITFEDPGKMFTYTADGRDELTTHEVEEIIENISHYRDHPGMWNIEGA
;
A
#
# COMPACT_ATOMS: atom_id res chain seq x y z
N MET A 1 4.26 -10.41 2.35
CA MET A 1 4.80 -9.32 1.49
C MET A 1 5.40 -8.29 2.43
N ILE A 2 6.58 -7.73 2.11
CA ILE A 2 7.27 -6.75 2.97
C ILE A 2 6.74 -5.32 2.72
N PRO A 3 6.69 -4.44 3.71
CA PRO A 3 6.39 -3.02 3.47
C PRO A 3 7.39 -2.39 2.49
N ILE A 4 6.89 -1.54 1.59
CA ILE A 4 7.71 -0.82 0.61
C ILE A 4 7.81 0.64 1.05
N PHE A 5 9.01 1.22 0.99
CA PHE A 5 9.28 2.60 1.35
C PHE A 5 9.87 3.35 0.15
N PHE A 6 9.32 4.50 -0.20
CA PHE A 6 9.82 5.38 -1.26
C PHE A 6 9.29 6.81 -1.08
N THR A 7 9.74 7.73 -1.93
CA THR A 7 9.32 9.15 -1.90
C THR A 7 8.49 9.46 -3.14
N VAL A 8 7.42 10.24 -2.97
CA VAL A 8 6.49 10.67 -4.03
C VAL A 8 6.36 12.18 -4.03
N GLY A 9 5.96 12.78 -5.16
CA GLY A 9 5.79 14.22 -5.26
C GLY A 9 7.07 15.02 -4.98
N ASN A 10 8.23 14.42 -5.24
CA ASN A 10 9.59 14.91 -4.96
C ASN A 10 10.06 14.96 -3.49
N GLU A 11 9.18 15.07 -2.50
CA GLU A 11 9.59 15.29 -1.10
C GLU A 11 8.76 14.56 -0.03
N ARG A 12 7.73 13.79 -0.41
CA ARG A 12 6.84 13.12 0.56
C ARG A 12 7.23 11.66 0.71
N PRO A 13 7.82 11.24 1.85
CA PRO A 13 8.16 9.84 2.07
C PRO A 13 6.88 9.06 2.42
N VAL A 14 6.70 7.89 1.79
CA VAL A 14 5.51 7.06 1.95
C VAL A 14 5.90 5.62 2.25
N LYS A 15 5.10 4.99 3.11
CA LYS A 15 5.15 3.57 3.45
C LYS A 15 3.93 2.88 2.86
N VAL A 16 4.15 1.90 2.01
CA VAL A 16 3.11 1.09 1.39
C VAL A 16 3.12 -0.30 2.01
N ILE A 17 2.05 -0.64 2.72
CA ILE A 17 1.88 -1.95 3.35
C ILE A 17 0.89 -2.78 2.52
N PRO A 18 1.37 -3.80 1.79
CA PRO A 18 0.51 -4.71 1.06
C PRO A 18 -0.28 -5.60 2.02
N ASN A 19 -1.60 -5.55 1.90
CA ASN A 19 -2.55 -6.42 2.55
C ASN A 19 -3.29 -7.24 1.49
N THR A 20 -3.17 -8.57 1.55
CA THR A 20 -3.86 -9.43 0.58
C THR A 20 -5.26 -9.73 1.12
N GLN A 21 -6.28 -9.10 0.53
CA GLN A 21 -7.67 -9.44 0.83
C GLN A 21 -8.23 -10.31 -0.30
N ALA A 22 -7.87 -11.59 -0.24
CA ALA A 22 -8.50 -12.60 -1.09
C ALA A 22 -9.85 -12.99 -0.44
N GLN A 23 -10.94 -12.30 -0.78
CA GLN A 23 -12.28 -12.83 -0.49
C GLN A 23 -13.00 -13.28 -1.76
N VAL A 24 -13.56 -14.49 -1.62
CA VAL A 24 -13.94 -15.50 -2.62
C VAL A 24 -15.45 -15.48 -2.85
N ASP A 25 -15.91 -15.73 -4.08
CA ASP A 25 -17.11 -16.55 -4.35
C ASP A 25 -17.07 -17.10 -5.79
N GLY A 26 -16.61 -18.34 -5.97
CA GLY A 26 -16.69 -19.10 -7.23
C GLY A 26 -15.81 -18.65 -8.42
N HIS A 27 -15.28 -17.42 -8.41
CA HIS A 27 -14.40 -16.88 -9.46
C HIS A 27 -13.07 -16.39 -8.86
N GLN A 28 -11.95 -16.73 -9.52
CA GLN A 28 -10.58 -16.43 -9.09
C GLN A 28 -10.20 -14.95 -9.31
N VAL A 29 -10.94 -14.01 -8.74
CA VAL A 29 -10.51 -12.60 -8.72
C VAL A 29 -9.59 -12.41 -7.52
N LEU A 30 -8.33 -12.05 -7.79
CA LEU A 30 -7.35 -11.76 -6.75
C LEU A 30 -7.29 -10.24 -6.57
N THR A 31 -7.90 -9.74 -5.49
CA THR A 31 -7.81 -8.34 -5.10
C THR A 31 -6.66 -8.15 -4.10
N TYR A 32 -5.71 -7.29 -4.47
CA TYR A 32 -4.58 -6.92 -3.62
C TYR A 32 -4.80 -5.50 -3.13
N THR A 33 -4.73 -5.28 -1.83
CA THR A 33 -4.91 -3.96 -1.23
C THR A 33 -3.57 -3.44 -0.75
N TYR A 34 -3.17 -2.24 -1.17
CA TYR A 34 -1.92 -1.60 -0.79
C TYR A 34 -2.27 -0.38 0.05
N ASN A 35 -2.04 -0.48 1.36
CA ASN A 35 -2.36 0.60 2.31
C ASN A 35 -1.20 1.58 2.34
N ILE A 36 -1.50 2.86 2.23
CA ILE A 36 -0.50 3.91 2.10
C ILE A 36 -0.51 4.75 3.36
N TYR A 37 0.67 4.90 3.95
CA TYR A 37 0.92 5.71 5.12
C TYR A 37 2.01 6.74 4.79
N ASN A 38 1.97 7.88 5.46
CA ASN A 38 3.07 8.84 5.46
C ASN A 38 4.21 8.24 6.31
N ASP A 39 5.44 8.30 5.81
CA ASP A 39 6.59 7.81 6.56
C ASP A 39 7.01 8.89 7.58
N GLY A 40 6.46 8.78 8.80
CA GLY A 40 6.75 9.70 9.91
C GLY A 40 8.09 9.43 10.62
N GLY A 41 8.85 8.45 10.15
CA GLY A 41 10.03 7.88 10.81
C GLY A 41 9.77 6.46 11.35
N PHE A 42 10.85 5.73 11.63
CA PHE A 42 10.75 4.37 12.15
C PHE A 42 10.39 4.38 13.64
N ASP A 43 9.11 4.10 13.94
CA ASP A 43 8.59 3.88 15.29
C ASP A 43 7.94 2.50 15.38
N ILE A 44 8.43 1.66 16.29
CA ILE A 44 8.02 0.25 16.42
C ILE A 44 6.57 0.16 16.91
N ASP A 45 6.13 1.06 17.78
CA ASP A 45 4.76 1.11 18.27
C ASP A 45 3.79 1.52 17.15
N GLU A 46 4.20 2.48 16.31
CA GLU A 46 3.45 2.86 15.11
C GLU A 46 3.33 1.70 14.11
N GLU A 47 4.41 0.97 13.85
CA GLU A 47 4.37 -0.18 12.93
C GLU A 47 3.41 -1.27 13.42
N ASN A 48 3.51 -1.66 14.70
CA ASN A 48 2.61 -2.65 15.28
C ASN A 48 1.14 -2.19 15.24
N ARG A 49 0.89 -0.89 15.43
CA ARG A 49 -0.45 -0.30 15.29
C ARG A 49 -0.93 -0.40 13.85
N GLN A 50 -0.15 0.08 12.89
CA GLN A 50 -0.48 0.05 11.46
C GLN A 50 -0.79 -1.37 10.98
N GLU A 51 0.02 -2.36 11.36
CA GLU A 51 -0.21 -3.78 11.03
C GLU A 51 -1.50 -4.32 11.65
N SER A 52 -1.78 -3.99 12.91
CA SER A 52 -3.03 -4.38 13.58
C SER A 52 -4.25 -3.74 12.93
N GLU A 53 -4.11 -2.51 12.42
CA GLU A 53 -5.17 -1.77 11.74
C GLU A 53 -5.47 -2.27 10.32
N LEU A 54 -4.56 -3.04 9.69
CA LEU A 54 -4.83 -3.66 8.38
C LEU A 54 -6.04 -4.61 8.41
N LEU A 55 -6.33 -5.17 9.59
CA LEU A 55 -7.45 -6.08 9.82
C LEU A 55 -8.75 -5.35 10.22
N LEU A 56 -8.68 -4.05 10.48
CA LEU A 56 -9.83 -3.25 10.85
C LEU A 56 -10.53 -2.69 9.62
N GLU A 57 -11.86 -2.60 9.68
CA GLU A 57 -12.68 -1.98 8.63
C GLU A 57 -12.42 -0.48 8.51
N LYS A 58 -11.96 0.16 9.59
CA LYS A 58 -11.66 1.60 9.62
C LYS A 58 -10.33 1.85 10.29
N LYS A 59 -9.46 2.56 9.59
CA LYS A 59 -8.16 2.98 10.12
C LYS A 59 -8.29 4.33 10.82
N VAL A 60 -7.68 4.43 12.00
CA VAL A 60 -7.63 5.63 12.84
C VAL A 60 -6.25 6.29 12.83
N ASP A 61 -5.26 5.63 12.24
CA ASP A 61 -3.89 6.12 12.15
C ASP A 61 -3.83 7.53 11.51
N PRO A 62 -3.17 8.51 12.16
CA PRO A 62 -3.06 9.87 11.63
C PRO A 62 -2.21 9.95 10.37
N ASN A 63 -1.29 9.00 10.14
CA ASN A 63 -0.42 8.97 8.97
C ASN A 63 -1.06 8.20 7.81
N TYR A 64 -2.24 7.61 7.99
CA TYR A 64 -2.93 6.90 6.92
C TYR A 64 -3.45 7.87 5.85
N LEU A 65 -3.05 7.61 4.60
CA LEU A 65 -3.39 8.42 3.42
C LEU A 65 -4.50 7.77 2.57
N GLY A 66 -4.69 6.46 2.72
CA GLY A 66 -5.68 5.70 1.96
C GLY A 66 -5.12 4.37 1.49
N TYR A 67 -5.77 3.77 0.49
CA TYR A 67 -5.35 2.48 -0.04
C TYR A 67 -5.60 2.38 -1.54
N ILE A 68 -4.78 1.58 -2.21
CA ILE A 68 -4.95 1.20 -3.61
C ILE A 68 -5.38 -0.25 -3.67
N THR A 69 -6.48 -0.55 -4.36
CA THR A 69 -6.82 -1.92 -4.71
C THR A 69 -6.35 -2.23 -6.13
N PHE A 70 -5.79 -3.42 -6.31
CA PHE A 70 -5.50 -4.01 -7.61
C PHE A 70 -6.35 -5.24 -7.82
N GLU A 71 -7.11 -5.28 -8.90
CA GLU A 71 -7.95 -6.42 -9.27
C GLU A 71 -7.32 -7.19 -10.44
N ASP A 72 -6.93 -8.44 -10.18
CA ASP A 72 -6.46 -9.39 -11.21
C ASP A 72 -7.62 -10.29 -11.70
N PRO A 73 -7.81 -10.51 -13.02
CA PRO A 73 -6.95 -10.17 -14.16
C PRO A 73 -7.22 -8.81 -14.80
N GLY A 74 -8.12 -7.99 -14.24
CA GLY A 74 -8.54 -6.71 -14.82
C GLY A 74 -7.46 -5.64 -14.90
N LYS A 75 -6.35 -5.79 -14.14
CA LYS A 75 -5.29 -4.79 -13.96
C LYS A 75 -5.84 -3.41 -13.60
N MET A 76 -6.98 -3.38 -12.90
CA MET A 76 -7.59 -2.14 -12.46
C MET A 76 -6.94 -1.72 -11.15
N PHE A 77 -6.41 -0.51 -11.12
CA PHE A 77 -5.93 0.15 -9.91
C PHE A 77 -6.98 1.16 -9.48
N THR A 78 -7.47 1.01 -8.25
CA THR A 78 -8.43 1.96 -7.67
C THR A 78 -7.83 2.54 -6.41
N TYR A 79 -7.59 3.85 -6.39
CA TYR A 79 -7.20 4.57 -5.19
C TYR A 79 -8.43 5.04 -4.42
N THR A 80 -8.46 4.73 -3.13
CA THR A 80 -9.48 5.20 -2.19
C THR A 80 -8.81 6.08 -1.14
N ALA A 81 -9.12 7.38 -1.18
CA ALA A 81 -8.70 8.36 -0.18
C ALA A 81 -9.55 8.20 1.09
N ASP A 82 -9.20 7.22 1.92
CA ASP A 82 -9.81 6.96 3.23
C ASP A 82 -8.97 7.52 4.39
N GLY A 83 -7.89 8.23 4.06
CA GLY A 83 -7.00 8.90 5.01
C GLY A 83 -7.47 10.29 5.44
N ARG A 84 -6.69 10.91 6.34
CA ARG A 84 -6.90 12.33 6.71
C ARG A 84 -6.39 13.30 5.66
N ASP A 85 -5.29 12.93 5.01
CA ASP A 85 -4.67 13.66 3.93
C ASP A 85 -4.82 12.86 2.63
N GLU A 86 -5.22 13.53 1.57
CA GLU A 86 -5.37 12.94 0.24
C GLU A 86 -4.06 13.04 -0.55
N LEU A 87 -3.70 11.98 -1.25
CA LEU A 87 -2.64 11.99 -2.26
C LEU A 87 -3.16 12.64 -3.55
N THR A 88 -2.36 13.51 -4.13
CA THR A 88 -2.63 14.06 -5.46
C THR A 88 -2.59 12.96 -6.51
N THR A 89 -3.26 13.19 -7.64
CA THR A 89 -3.25 12.24 -8.77
C THR A 89 -1.84 11.84 -9.19
N HIS A 90 -0.90 12.80 -9.19
CA HIS A 90 0.50 12.54 -9.54
C HIS A 90 1.17 11.59 -8.54
N GLU A 91 1.02 11.83 -7.23
CA GLU A 91 1.56 10.94 -6.20
C GLU A 91 0.95 9.53 -6.29
N VAL A 92 -0.35 9.43 -6.57
CA VAL A 92 -1.03 8.14 -6.75
C VAL A 92 -0.47 7.39 -7.96
N GLU A 93 -0.25 8.07 -9.09
CA GLU A 93 0.36 7.47 -10.29
C GLU A 93 1.76 6.94 -9.97
N GLU A 94 2.61 7.74 -9.31
CA GLU A 94 3.96 7.32 -8.90
C GLU A 94 3.91 6.07 -8.00
N ILE A 95 2.95 6.01 -7.05
CA ILE A 95 2.76 4.84 -6.18
C ILE A 95 2.36 3.61 -6.98
N ILE A 96 1.40 3.75 -7.91
CA ILE A 96 0.94 2.66 -8.77
C ILE A 96 2.09 2.12 -9.63
N GLU A 97 2.91 3.01 -10.19
CA GLU A 97 4.08 2.64 -10.99
C GLU A 97 5.09 1.87 -10.14
N ASN A 98 5.40 2.34 -8.93
CA ASN A 98 6.28 1.64 -8.00
C ASN A 98 5.73 0.25 -7.66
N ILE A 99 4.48 0.15 -7.20
CA ILE A 99 3.83 -1.14 -6.86
C ILE A 99 3.86 -2.09 -8.07
N SER A 100 3.55 -1.59 -9.25
CA SER A 100 3.57 -2.38 -10.50
C SER A 100 4.97 -2.91 -10.79
N HIS A 101 6.00 -2.07 -10.63
CA HIS A 101 7.39 -2.45 -10.82
C HIS A 101 7.82 -3.55 -9.83
N TYR A 102 7.50 -3.39 -8.54
CA TYR A 102 7.73 -4.43 -7.54
C TYR A 102 7.01 -5.74 -7.91
N ARG A 103 5.77 -5.68 -8.40
CA ARG A 103 4.98 -6.87 -8.77
C ARG A 103 5.51 -7.59 -10.01
N ASP A 104 5.96 -6.84 -11.03
CA ASP A 104 6.56 -7.40 -12.25
C ASP A 104 7.93 -8.05 -11.94
N HIS A 105 8.62 -7.52 -10.92
CA HIS A 105 9.91 -8.01 -10.46
C HIS A 105 9.82 -8.63 -9.06
N PRO A 106 9.29 -9.87 -8.91
CA PRO A 106 9.16 -10.54 -7.62
C PRO A 106 10.49 -10.68 -6.85
N GLY A 107 11.63 -10.59 -7.53
CA GLY A 107 12.96 -10.55 -6.90
C GLY A 107 13.22 -9.30 -6.03
N MET A 108 12.55 -8.16 -6.29
CA MET A 108 12.68 -6.95 -5.47
C MET A 108 11.96 -7.06 -4.12
N TRP A 109 10.98 -7.95 -4.02
CA TRP A 109 10.33 -8.28 -2.74
C TRP A 109 11.21 -9.14 -1.82
N ASN A 110 12.29 -9.71 -2.37
CA ASN A 110 13.14 -10.72 -1.73
C ASN A 110 14.54 -10.21 -1.38
N ILE A 111 14.78 -8.90 -1.31
CA ILE A 111 16.04 -8.37 -0.77
C ILE A 111 16.06 -8.52 0.76
N GLU A 112 16.19 -9.77 1.22
CA GLU A 112 16.95 -10.08 2.42
C GLU A 112 18.45 -9.89 2.09
N GLY A 113 19.10 -8.99 2.83
CA GLY A 113 20.52 -9.10 3.18
C GLY A 113 21.56 -8.79 2.09
N ALA A 114 22.16 -7.62 2.23
CA ALA A 114 23.61 -7.46 2.04
C ALA A 114 24.19 -6.69 3.23
#